data_AF-A0A2D8VDW4-F1
#
_entry.id   AF-A0A2D8VDW4-F1
#
_cell.length_a   1.000
_cell.length_b   1.000
_cell.length_c   1.000
_cell.angle_alpha   90.00
_cell.angle_beta   90.00
_cell.angle_gamma   90.00
#
_symmetry.space_group_name_H-M   'P 1'
#
loop_
_entity.id
_entity.type
_entity.pdbx_description
1 polymer ?
#
loop_
_entity_poly.entity_id
_entity_poly.type
_entity_poly.pdbx_seq_one_letter_code
_entity_poly.pdbx_strand_id
1 'polypeptide(L)' 'MMPVQRKYKIIKKASAKELAEEVNRLIQREYKDQEGFIFQSSGRWQCLGGPFCENGDWLQAVVFLQEEQD' A
#
# COMPACT_ATOMS: atom_id res chain seq x y z
N MET A 1 3.27 8.01 22.30
CA MET A 1 3.58 7.23 21.08
C MET A 1 2.25 6.79 20.52
N MET A 2 1.84 7.33 19.37
CA MET A 2 0.55 7.00 18.76
C MET A 2 0.55 5.52 18.32
N PRO A 3 -0.55 4.78 18.50
CA PRO A 3 -0.67 3.43 17.96
C PRO A 3 -0.63 3.51 16.43
N VAL A 4 0.27 2.71 15.82
CA VAL A 4 0.39 2.60 14.36
C VAL A 4 0.08 1.18 13.99
N GLN A 5 -1.02 0.96 13.27
CA GLN A 5 -1.30 -0.34 12.69
C GLN A 5 -0.48 -0.51 11.40
N ARG A 6 0.23 -1.64 11.31
CA ARG A 6 1.04 -1.99 10.14
C ARG A 6 0.55 -3.29 9.53
N LYS A 7 0.38 -3.33 8.20
CA LYS A 7 0.12 -4.58 7.46
C LYS A 7 1.10 -4.69 6.31
N TYR A 8 1.79 -5.82 6.21
CA TYR A 8 2.76 -6.06 5.14
C TYR A 8 2.14 -6.98 4.08
N LYS A 9 2.46 -6.71 2.81
CA LYS A 9 2.02 -7.54 1.69
C LYS A 9 3.11 -7.58 0.63
N ILE A 10 3.28 -8.74 0.01
CA ILE A 10 4.09 -8.91 -1.21
C ILE A 10 3.13 -9.09 -2.38
N ILE A 11 3.26 -8.25 -3.39
CA ILE A 11 2.50 -8.35 -4.64
C ILE A 11 3.40 -9.03 -5.65
N LYS A 12 2.86 -10.06 -6.30
CA LYS A 12 3.56 -10.88 -7.29
C LYS A 12 2.77 -10.89 -8.58
N LYS A 13 3.40 -10.61 -9.73
CA LYS A 13 2.79 -10.59 -11.05
C LYS A 13 3.75 -11.11 -12.12
N ALA A 14 3.21 -11.57 -13.24
CA ALA A 14 4.02 -12.10 -14.35
C ALA A 14 4.75 -10.99 -15.13
N SER A 15 4.30 -9.74 -15.05
CA SER A 15 4.92 -8.61 -15.74
C SER A 15 5.05 -7.37 -14.84
N ALA A 16 6.06 -6.54 -15.15
CA ALA A 16 6.27 -5.25 -14.47
C ALA A 16 5.06 -4.32 -14.62
N LYS A 17 4.37 -4.38 -15.77
CA LYS A 17 3.19 -3.56 -16.04
C LYS A 17 2.03 -3.93 -15.12
N GLU A 18 1.70 -5.21 -15.03
CA GLU A 18 0.64 -5.70 -14.12
C GLU A 18 0.98 -5.44 -12.65
N LEU A 19 2.26 -5.54 -12.29
CA LEU A 19 2.73 -5.21 -10.95
C LEU A 19 2.44 -3.74 -10.64
N ALA A 20 2.83 -2.83 -11.54
CA ALA A 20 2.61 -1.40 -11.37
C ALA A 20 1.11 -1.05 -11.30
N GLU A 21 0.28 -1.64 -12.16
CA GLU A 21 -1.18 -1.44 -12.15
C GLU A 21 -1.81 -1.87 -10.81
N GLU A 22 -1.42 -3.04 -10.28
CA GLU A 22 -1.94 -3.55 -9.01
C GLU A 22 -1.47 -2.71 -7.81
N VAL A 23 -0.19 -2.32 -7.78
CA VAL A 23 0.37 -1.44 -6.75
C VAL A 23 -0.34 -0.08 -6.75
N ASN A 24 -0.49 0.54 -7.93
CA ASN A 24 -1.17 1.82 -8.06
C ASN A 24 -2.63 1.75 -7.62
N ARG A 25 -3.32 0.66 -7.98
CA ARG A 25 -4.70 0.43 -7.55
C ARG A 25 -4.82 0.33 -6.02
N LEU A 26 -3.89 -0.35 -5.35
CA LEU A 26 -3.89 -0.46 -3.89
C LEU A 26 -3.65 0.89 -3.21
N ILE A 27 -2.71 1.68 -3.73
CA ILE A 27 -2.42 3.02 -3.20
C ILE A 27 -3.63 3.95 -3.40
N GLN A 28 -4.22 3.96 -4.60
CA GLN A 28 -5.36 4.82 -4.93
C GLN A 28 -6.65 4.44 -4.19
N ARG A 29 -6.90 3.16 -3.94
CA ARG A 29 -8.11 2.69 -3.25
C ARG A 29 -8.24 3.28 -1.85
N GLU A 30 -7.13 3.45 -1.15
CA GLU A 30 -7.09 3.98 0.21
C GLU A 30 -7.02 5.52 0.23
N TYR A 31 -6.68 6.15 -0.90
CA TYR A 31 -6.70 7.61 -1.07
C TYR A 31 -8.13 8.14 -1.31
N LYS A 32 -9.14 7.66 -0.58
CA LYS A 32 -10.49 8.24 -0.64
C LYS A 32 -10.57 9.44 0.28
N ASP A 33 -11.14 10.52 -0.26
CA ASP A 33 -11.44 11.77 0.44
C ASP A 33 -12.01 11.52 1.84
N GLN A 34 -11.35 12.10 2.84
CA GLN A 34 -11.74 12.02 4.25
C GLN A 34 -12.63 13.20 4.66
N GLU A 35 -13.07 14.03 3.71
CA GLU A 35 -13.97 15.14 3.99
C GLU A 35 -15.32 14.64 4.53
N GLY A 36 -15.67 15.08 5.75
CA GLY A 36 -16.96 14.80 6.39
C GLY A 36 -16.97 13.68 7.44
N PHE A 37 -15.85 12.99 7.70
CA PHE A 37 -15.77 11.97 8.74
C PHE A 37 -15.26 12.55 10.07
N ILE A 38 -15.99 12.25 11.16
CA ILE A 38 -15.66 12.67 12.54
C ILE A 38 -14.43 11.91 13.08
N PHE A 39 -14.27 10.65 12.68
CA PHE A 39 -13.08 9.84 12.96
C PHE A 39 -12.28 9.68 11.67
N GLN A 40 -11.09 10.27 11.62
CA GLN A 40 -10.19 10.16 10.47
C GLN A 40 -9.14 9.10 10.76
N SER A 41 -9.06 8.09 9.90
CA SER A 41 -7.97 7.12 9.96
C SER A 41 -7.19 7.19 8.66
N SER A 42 -6.02 7.83 8.69
CA SER A 42 -5.16 8.09 7.52
C SER A 42 -4.35 6.84 7.16
N GLY A 43 -5.04 5.79 6.72
CA GLY A 43 -4.43 4.58 6.19
C GLY A 43 -3.85 4.78 4.80
N ARG A 44 -2.56 4.45 4.58
CA ARG A 44 -1.94 4.50 3.24
C ARG A 44 -1.04 3.31 2.99
N TRP A 45 -1.11 2.75 1.78
CA TRP A 45 -0.11 1.81 1.27
C TRP A 45 1.13 2.57 0.79
N GLN A 46 2.31 2.03 1.10
CA GLN A 46 3.61 2.54 0.68
C GLN A 46 4.47 1.41 0.15
N CYS A 47 5.26 1.69 -0.90
CA CYS A 47 6.24 0.75 -1.42
C CYS A 47 7.45 0.66 -0.49
N LEU A 48 7.87 -0.57 -0.18
CA LEU A 48 9.12 -0.84 0.52
C LEU A 48 10.20 -1.15 -0.52
N GLY A 49 11.06 -0.17 -0.78
CA GLY A 49 12.07 -0.29 -1.83
C GLY A 49 11.48 -0.32 -3.24
N GLY A 50 12.33 -0.66 -4.22
CA GLY A 50 11.93 -0.79 -5.62
C GLY A 50 11.39 -2.19 -5.96
N PRO A 51 10.64 -2.33 -7.05
CA PRO A 51 10.21 -3.63 -7.56
C PRO A 51 11.42 -4.42 -8.06
N PHE A 52 11.38 -5.73 -7.92
CA PHE A 52 12.44 -6.63 -8.39
C PHE A 52 11.84 -7.85 -9.10
N CYS A 53 12.63 -8.47 -9.97
CA CYS A 53 12.26 -9.66 -10.70
C CYS A 53 12.98 -10.87 -10.11
N GLU A 54 12.26 -11.92 -9.76
CA GLU A 54 12.79 -13.18 -9.24
C GLU A 54 12.05 -14.35 -9.89
N ASN A 55 12.80 -15.31 -10.44
CA ASN A 55 12.26 -16.54 -11.05
C ASN A 55 11.19 -16.28 -12.15
N GLY A 56 11.31 -15.17 -12.88
CA GLY A 56 10.36 -14.80 -13.95
C GLY A 56 9.13 -14.03 -13.48
N ASP A 57 9.01 -13.78 -12.17
CA ASP A 57 7.94 -13.00 -11.58
C ASP A 57 8.44 -11.64 -11.10
N TRP A 58 7.60 -10.63 -11.23
CA TRP A 58 7.80 -9.29 -10.71
C TRP A 58 7.16 -9.15 -9.34
N LEU A 59 7.96 -8.68 -8.37
CA LEU A 59 7.56 -8.53 -6.98
C LEU A 59 7.69 -7.09 -6.50
N GLN A 60 6.74 -6.66 -5.67
CA GLN A 60 6.81 -5.42 -4.89
C GLN A 60 6.34 -5.69 -3.46
N ALA A 61 7.18 -5.37 -2.49
CA ALA A 61 6.77 -5.32 -1.08
C ALA A 61 6.09 -3.99 -0.79
N VAL A 62 4.97 -4.04 -0.07
CA VAL A 62 4.22 -2.86 0.36
C VAL A 62 3.84 -2.96 1.83
N VAL A 63 3.75 -1.80 2.49
CA VAL A 63 3.28 -1.67 3.87
C VAL A 63 2.09 -0.73 3.91
N PHE A 64 1.04 -1.14 4.60
CA PHE A 64 -0.05 -0.26 5.00
C PHE A 64 0.28 0.34 6.36
N LEU A 65 0.29 1.66 6.45
CA LEU A 65 0.45 2.40 7.69
C LEU A 65 -0.85 3.12 7.97
N GLN A 66 -1.40 2.92 9.17
CA GLN A 66 -2.59 3.60 9.66
C GLN A 66 -2.24 4.25 10.98
N GLU A 67 -2.30 5.57 10.99
CA GLU A 67 -2.18 6.38 12.19
C GLU A 67 -3.59 6.58 12.76
N GLU A 68 -3.77 6.26 14.03
CA GLU A 68 -4.98 6.65 14.77
C GLU A 68 -4.78 8.09 15.27
N GLN A 69 -5.65 9.01 14.86
CA GLN A 69 -5.78 10.31 15.49
C GLN A 69 -6.80 10.18 16.62
N ASP A 70 -6.39 10.54 17.85
CA ASP A 70 -7.26 10.69 19.03
C ASP A 70 -8.34 11.76 18.81
#